data_AF-A0A847B8D9-F1
#
_entry.id   AF-A0A847B8D9-F1
#
_cell.length_a   1.000
_cell.length_b   1.000
_cell.length_c   1.000
_cell.angle_alpha   90.00
_cell.angle_beta   90.00
_cell.angle_gamma   90.00
#
_symmetry.space_group_name_H-M   'P 1'
#
loop_
_entity.id
_entity.type
_entity.pdbx_description
1 polymer ?
#
loop_
_entity_poly.entity_id
_entity_poly.type
_entity_poly.pdbx_seq_one_letter_code
_entity_poly.pdbx_strand_id
1 'polypeptide(L)'
;MGAEKNERFKLEPKEQGESRGVKYEGLNGVKSQLEWIKRQLEYASFSEKYKLRYNLKRGEIYEFDWGYNVNVEFSNRHYGVVLADSNEFNPLVIVCPLKTNRHGAHPRSDVDLGFIEGLREGVRTLAVVNQIRTLDKMRLYTKTAIAEESEVEEVPKLEQGKIKLILAAYQTLLYETIE
;
A
#
# COMPACT_ATOMS: atom_id res chain seq x y z
N MET A 1 47.40 -38.56 -46.71
CA MET A 1 47.16 -39.16 -45.37
C MET A 1 47.35 -38.05 -44.34
N GLY A 2 46.34 -37.81 -43.49
CA GLY A 2 46.38 -36.88 -42.34
C GLY A 2 45.72 -35.53 -42.63
N ALA A 3 44.41 -35.40 -42.41
CA ALA A 3 43.78 -34.86 -41.19
C ALA A 3 43.67 -33.33 -41.26
N GLU A 4 42.63 -32.81 -41.91
CA GLU A 4 41.37 -32.33 -41.31
C GLU A 4 41.52 -31.21 -40.26
N LYS A 5 40.98 -30.06 -40.66
CA LYS A 5 40.76 -28.83 -39.88
C LYS A 5 39.93 -29.12 -38.63
N ASN A 6 40.41 -28.67 -37.47
CA ASN A 6 39.50 -28.25 -36.41
C ASN A 6 40.16 -27.26 -35.42
N GLU A 7 40.14 -25.97 -35.76
CA GLU A 7 40.27 -24.88 -34.78
C GLU A 7 39.18 -23.85 -35.08
N ARG A 8 37.94 -24.20 -34.75
CA ARG A 8 36.86 -23.23 -34.59
C ARG A 8 37.13 -22.45 -33.29
N PHE A 9 37.02 -21.13 -33.39
CA PHE A 9 37.05 -20.11 -32.32
C PHE A 9 38.44 -19.74 -31.77
N LYS A 10 39.05 -18.71 -32.39
CA LYS A 10 40.02 -17.84 -31.69
C LYS A 10 39.23 -16.94 -30.73
N LEU A 11 39.54 -17.02 -29.44
CA LEU A 11 39.04 -16.09 -28.42
C LEU A 11 39.84 -14.80 -28.53
N GLU A 12 39.18 -13.68 -28.84
CA GLU A 12 39.76 -12.35 -28.68
C GLU A 12 39.43 -11.81 -27.28
N PRO A 13 40.40 -11.24 -26.54
CA PRO A 13 40.14 -10.67 -25.24
C PRO A 13 39.24 -9.44 -25.39
N LYS A 14 38.14 -9.39 -24.64
CA LYS A 14 37.34 -8.15 -24.56
C LYS A 14 38.17 -7.07 -23.86
N GLU A 15 38.31 -5.95 -24.56
CA GLU A 15 38.81 -4.69 -24.01
C GLU A 15 38.06 -4.35 -22.71
N GLN A 16 38.83 -4.03 -21.67
CA GLN A 16 38.30 -3.44 -20.44
C GLN A 16 37.83 -2.02 -20.75
N GLY A 17 36.52 -1.83 -20.85
CA GLY A 17 35.91 -0.54 -21.13
C GLY A 17 34.55 -0.40 -20.46
N GLU A 18 34.52 0.39 -19.39
CA GLU A 18 33.39 1.02 -18.69
C GLU A 18 32.18 0.14 -18.30
N SER A 19 32.06 -0.07 -16.98
CA SER A 19 30.88 -0.59 -16.30
C SER A 19 29.66 0.31 -16.46
N ARG A 20 28.98 0.20 -17.61
CA ARG A 20 27.57 0.61 -17.70
C ARG A 20 26.76 -0.36 -16.85
N GLY A 21 26.32 0.09 -15.68
CA GLY A 21 25.42 -0.65 -14.81
C GLY A 21 24.17 -1.08 -15.57
N VAL A 22 24.11 -2.35 -15.93
CA VAL A 22 22.88 -2.99 -16.44
C VAL A 22 21.91 -3.01 -15.27
N LYS A 23 20.90 -2.15 -15.29
CA LYS A 23 19.78 -2.25 -14.35
C LYS A 23 19.00 -3.51 -14.67
N TYR A 24 19.14 -4.54 -13.84
CA TYR A 24 18.33 -5.74 -13.92
C TYR A 24 16.91 -5.42 -13.46
N GLU A 25 16.03 -4.98 -14.36
CA GLU A 25 14.62 -4.73 -14.07
C GLU A 25 13.87 -6.00 -13.62
N GLY A 26 14.34 -7.19 -14.02
CA GLY A 26 13.74 -8.48 -13.65
C GLY A 26 13.96 -8.93 -12.20
N LEU A 27 14.95 -8.39 -11.49
CA LEU A 27 15.23 -8.75 -10.08
C LEU A 27 14.31 -8.02 -9.09
N ASN A 28 13.69 -6.91 -9.50
CA ASN A 28 12.85 -6.08 -8.65
C ASN A 28 11.51 -6.77 -8.31
N GLY A 29 10.93 -7.51 -9.26
CA GLY A 29 9.70 -8.28 -9.04
C GLY A 29 9.91 -9.41 -8.02
N VAL A 30 10.97 -10.20 -8.21
CA VAL A 30 11.31 -11.31 -7.30
C VAL A 30 11.62 -10.79 -5.89
N LYS A 31 12.39 -9.70 -5.78
CA LYS A 31 12.66 -9.07 -4.48
C LYS A 31 11.38 -8.65 -3.77
N SER A 32 10.46 -8.00 -4.49
CA SER A 32 9.18 -7.53 -3.92
C SER A 32 8.30 -8.70 -3.45
N GLN A 33 8.30 -9.82 -4.19
CA GLN A 33 7.61 -11.04 -3.80
C GLN A 33 8.23 -11.67 -2.54
N LEU A 34 9.56 -11.73 -2.45
CA LEU A 34 10.25 -12.24 -1.27
C LEU A 34 10.00 -11.39 -0.03
N GLU A 35 10.02 -10.06 -0.16
CA GLU A 35 9.67 -9.14 0.94
C GLU A 35 8.21 -9.32 1.37
N TRP A 36 7.29 -9.56 0.43
CA TRP A 36 5.91 -9.87 0.76
C TRP A 36 5.78 -11.19 1.55
N ILE A 37 6.47 -12.25 1.11
CA ILE A 37 6.49 -13.54 1.83
C ILE A 37 7.06 -13.36 3.25
N LYS A 38 8.20 -12.67 3.37
CA LYS A 38 8.82 -12.36 4.66
C LYS A 38 7.84 -11.66 5.60
N ARG A 39 7.12 -10.65 5.11
CA ARG A 39 6.09 -9.95 5.87
C ARG A 39 4.91 -10.84 6.26
N GLN A 40 4.50 -11.81 5.42
CA GLN A 40 3.48 -12.79 5.83
C GLN A 40 3.97 -13.67 6.99
N LEU A 41 5.24 -14.09 6.98
CA LEU A 41 5.85 -14.84 8.07
C LEU A 41 5.95 -14.01 9.35
N GLU A 42 6.25 -12.71 9.24
CA GLU A 42 6.25 -11.77 10.37
C GLU A 42 4.85 -11.64 10.98
N TYR A 43 3.80 -11.54 10.15
CA TYR A 43 2.41 -11.55 10.65
C TYR A 43 2.08 -12.85 11.36
N ALA A 44 2.38 -14.01 10.79
CA ALA A 44 2.12 -15.30 11.42
C ALA A 44 2.86 -15.43 12.77
N SER A 45 4.15 -15.07 12.80
CA SER A 45 4.96 -15.13 14.02
C SER A 45 4.46 -14.17 15.11
N PHE A 46 3.93 -13.02 14.70
CA PHE A 46 3.37 -12.03 15.61
C PHE A 46 2.04 -12.49 16.19
N SER A 47 1.13 -13.04 15.38
CA SER A 47 -0.20 -13.47 15.81
C SER A 47 -0.16 -14.65 16.78
N GLU A 48 0.87 -15.49 16.72
CA GLU A 48 1.12 -16.56 17.69
C GLU A 48 1.46 -16.02 19.09
N LYS A 49 2.11 -14.86 19.18
CA LYS A 49 2.66 -14.31 20.43
C LYS A 49 1.81 -13.20 21.03
N TYR A 50 1.09 -12.44 20.19
CA TYR A 50 0.45 -11.19 20.59
C TYR A 50 -0.98 -11.08 20.07
N LYS A 51 -1.83 -10.38 20.83
CA LYS A 51 -3.17 -9.95 20.40
C LYS A 51 -3.19 -8.44 20.27
N LEU A 52 -3.52 -7.93 19.08
CA LEU A 52 -3.70 -6.49 18.87
C LEU A 52 -5.04 -6.02 19.43
N ARG A 53 -5.00 -4.94 20.20
CA ARG A 53 -6.17 -4.34 20.86
C ARG A 53 -6.23 -2.84 20.58
N TYR A 54 -6.36 -2.48 19.31
CA TYR A 54 -6.54 -1.09 18.90
C TYR A 54 -8.01 -0.70 18.90
N ASN A 55 -8.33 0.48 19.40
CA ASN A 55 -9.63 1.13 19.20
C ASN A 55 -9.46 2.14 18.06
N LEU A 56 -10.12 1.89 16.94
CA LEU A 56 -10.05 2.76 15.76
C LEU A 56 -11.39 3.47 15.60
N LYS A 57 -11.35 4.79 15.42
CA LYS A 57 -12.52 5.64 15.25
C LYS A 57 -12.71 6.06 13.82
N ARG A 58 -13.99 6.18 13.45
CA ARG A 58 -14.38 6.71 12.15
C ARG A 58 -13.73 8.07 11.90
N GLY A 59 -13.10 8.19 10.74
CA GLY A 59 -12.42 9.39 10.28
C GLY A 59 -10.93 9.42 10.58
N GLU A 60 -10.41 8.56 11.46
CA GLU A 60 -8.97 8.46 11.69
C GLU A 60 -8.27 7.88 10.46
N ILE A 61 -7.05 8.36 10.21
CA ILE A 61 -6.24 7.99 9.07
C ILE A 61 -4.98 7.30 9.57
N TYR A 62 -4.73 6.10 9.04
CA TYR A 62 -3.55 5.32 9.36
C TYR A 62 -2.86 4.83 8.09
N GLU A 63 -1.57 4.52 8.21
CA GLU A 63 -0.85 3.77 7.19
C GLU A 63 -1.17 2.28 7.35
N PHE A 64 -1.65 1.65 6.29
CA PHE A 64 -1.97 0.22 6.27
C PHE A 64 -1.07 -0.52 5.27
N ASP A 65 -0.78 -1.78 5.56
CA ASP A 65 -0.30 -2.73 4.57
C ASP A 65 -1.45 -3.29 3.73
N TRP A 66 -1.53 -2.82 2.49
CA TRP A 66 -2.49 -3.27 1.49
C TRP A 66 -2.11 -4.63 0.87
N GLY A 67 -0.97 -5.22 1.22
CA GLY A 67 -0.51 -6.51 0.70
C GLY A 67 0.13 -6.39 -0.69
N TYR A 68 0.34 -7.52 -1.35
CA TYR A 68 0.80 -7.57 -2.73
C TYR A 68 -0.35 -8.05 -3.60
N ASN A 69 -1.11 -7.11 -4.17
CA ASN A 69 -2.32 -7.41 -4.92
C ASN A 69 -2.06 -7.41 -6.42
N VAL A 70 -3.08 -7.83 -7.18
CA VAL A 70 -2.96 -8.03 -8.62
C VAL A 70 -3.11 -6.70 -9.35
N ASN A 71 -2.17 -6.42 -10.26
CA ASN A 71 -2.21 -5.27 -11.17
C ASN A 71 -2.43 -3.91 -10.45
N VAL A 72 -3.59 -3.29 -10.66
CA VAL A 72 -3.91 -1.91 -10.28
C VAL A 72 -4.62 -1.80 -8.92
N GLU A 73 -4.77 -2.92 -8.23
CA GLU A 73 -5.24 -2.94 -6.84
C GLU A 73 -4.21 -2.28 -5.92
N PHE A 74 -4.69 -1.49 -4.95
CA PHE A 74 -3.85 -0.88 -3.93
C PHE A 74 -2.97 -1.93 -3.28
N SER A 75 -1.66 -1.72 -3.34
CA SER A 75 -0.65 -2.67 -2.85
C SER A 75 0.41 -1.93 -2.07
N ASN A 76 1.14 -2.63 -1.20
CA ASN A 76 2.14 -2.07 -0.29
C ASN A 76 1.53 -1.09 0.72
N ARG A 77 2.34 -0.18 1.25
CA ARG A 77 1.90 0.73 2.30
C ARG A 77 1.23 1.97 1.72
N HIS A 78 0.02 2.23 2.15
CA HIS A 78 -0.72 3.44 1.81
C HIS A 78 -1.61 3.88 2.97
N TYR A 79 -1.85 5.18 3.05
CA TYR A 79 -2.83 5.72 3.98
C TYR A 79 -4.24 5.24 3.64
N GLY A 80 -5.04 5.01 4.68
CA GLY A 80 -6.45 4.71 4.58
C GLY A 80 -7.22 5.43 5.67
N VAL A 81 -8.43 5.88 5.36
CA VAL A 81 -9.35 6.45 6.34
C VAL A 81 -10.30 5.38 6.86
N VAL A 82 -10.48 5.31 8.18
CA VAL A 82 -11.42 4.40 8.85
C VAL A 82 -12.85 4.87 8.61
N LEU A 83 -13.69 3.99 8.04
CA LEU A 83 -15.07 4.33 7.69
C LEU A 83 -16.08 4.03 8.80
N ALA A 84 -15.75 3.08 9.69
CA ALA A 84 -16.59 2.67 10.80
C ALA A 84 -15.75 2.41 12.06
N ASP A 85 -16.29 2.76 13.23
CA ASP A 85 -15.66 2.47 14.52
C ASP A 85 -15.37 0.97 14.66
N SER A 86 -14.17 0.63 15.11
CA SER A 86 -13.76 -0.73 15.38
C SER A 86 -13.13 -0.83 16.77
N ASN A 87 -13.87 -1.42 17.70
CA ASN A 87 -13.43 -1.59 19.09
C ASN A 87 -12.25 -2.58 19.22
N GLU A 88 -11.61 -2.60 20.39
CA GLU A 88 -10.42 -3.43 20.65
C GLU A 88 -10.61 -4.94 20.43
N PHE A 89 -11.85 -5.44 20.48
CA PHE A 89 -12.18 -6.86 20.32
C PHE A 89 -12.52 -7.24 18.89
N ASN A 90 -12.76 -6.25 18.02
CA ASN A 90 -12.96 -6.47 16.60
C ASN A 90 -11.60 -6.41 15.89
N PRO A 91 -11.06 -7.52 15.36
CA PRO A 91 -9.79 -7.51 14.63
C PRO A 91 -9.88 -6.82 13.27
N LEU A 92 -11.10 -6.59 12.77
CA LEU A 92 -11.33 -6.04 11.43
C LEU A 92 -11.61 -4.54 11.48
N VAL A 93 -11.19 -3.84 10.43
CA VAL A 93 -11.50 -2.44 10.19
C VAL A 93 -11.87 -2.21 8.73
N ILE A 94 -12.93 -1.44 8.48
CA ILE A 94 -13.34 -1.06 7.13
C ILE A 94 -12.67 0.28 6.79
N VAL A 95 -11.91 0.31 5.70
CA VAL A 95 -11.10 1.46 5.33
C VAL A 95 -11.29 1.85 3.87
N CYS A 96 -11.18 3.15 3.59
CA CYS A 96 -11.07 3.67 2.23
C CYS A 96 -9.61 4.06 1.94
N PRO A 97 -8.98 3.52 0.88
CA PRO A 97 -7.61 3.88 0.53
C PRO A 97 -7.49 5.34 0.06
N LEU A 98 -6.37 5.96 0.42
CA LEU A 98 -6.03 7.33 0.03
C LEU A 98 -4.85 7.34 -0.95
N LYS A 99 -4.94 8.17 -2.00
CA LYS A 99 -3.82 8.46 -2.91
C LYS A 99 -3.60 9.96 -3.05
N THR A 100 -2.38 10.32 -3.45
CA THR A 100 -2.09 11.68 -3.88
C THR A 100 -2.79 12.00 -5.20
N ASN A 101 -3.41 13.18 -5.29
CA ASN A 101 -3.94 13.71 -6.53
C ASN A 101 -2.81 14.20 -7.45
N ARG A 102 -2.34 13.33 -8.36
CA ARG A 102 -1.31 13.69 -9.38
C ARG A 102 -1.89 14.03 -10.74
N HIS A 103 -3.01 13.40 -11.10
CA HIS A 103 -3.56 13.41 -12.46
C HIS A 103 -5.06 13.79 -12.50
N GLY A 104 -5.59 14.34 -11.41
CA GLY A 104 -7.02 14.58 -11.24
C GLY A 104 -7.74 13.40 -10.60
N ALA A 105 -8.94 13.67 -10.10
CA ALA A 105 -9.84 12.65 -9.56
C ALA A 105 -10.61 11.97 -10.69
N HIS A 106 -10.62 10.64 -10.72
CA HIS A 106 -11.50 9.92 -11.63
C HIS A 106 -12.97 10.06 -11.18
N PRO A 107 -13.89 10.56 -12.03
CA PRO A 107 -15.21 11.02 -11.60
C PRO A 107 -16.07 9.99 -10.86
N ARG A 108 -15.89 8.69 -11.15
CA ARG A 108 -16.71 7.60 -10.58
C ARG A 108 -16.04 6.86 -9.42
N SER A 109 -14.72 6.93 -9.30
CA SER A 109 -13.98 6.08 -8.35
C SER A 109 -13.27 6.89 -7.28
N ASP A 110 -13.11 8.19 -7.49
CA ASP A 110 -12.30 9.04 -6.63
C ASP A 110 -13.13 10.19 -6.06
N VAL A 111 -12.94 10.48 -4.78
CA VAL A 111 -13.48 11.67 -4.11
C VAL A 111 -12.30 12.56 -3.73
N ASP A 112 -12.31 13.82 -4.18
CA ASP A 112 -11.29 14.79 -3.81
C ASP A 112 -11.54 15.31 -2.38
N LEU A 113 -10.61 15.02 -1.48
CA LEU A 113 -10.68 15.41 -0.08
C LEU A 113 -9.93 16.73 0.21
N GLY A 114 -9.31 17.32 -0.81
CA GLY A 114 -8.46 18.50 -0.67
C GLY A 114 -7.19 18.19 0.12
N PHE A 115 -6.74 19.16 0.91
CA PHE A 115 -5.61 19.00 1.83
C PHE A 115 -6.10 18.39 3.15
N ILE A 116 -5.26 17.52 3.72
CA ILE A 116 -5.51 16.87 5.00
C ILE A 116 -4.30 17.17 5.89
N GLU A 117 -4.57 17.81 7.03
CA GLU A 117 -3.57 18.09 8.06
C GLU A 117 -3.01 16.77 8.64
N GLY A 118 -1.72 16.74 8.95
CA GLY A 118 -1.05 15.53 9.46
C GLY A 118 -0.69 14.47 8.40
N LEU A 119 -1.03 14.69 7.13
CA LEU A 119 -0.49 13.91 6.01
C LEU A 119 0.70 14.62 5.38
N ARG A 120 0.64 14.92 4.08
CA ARG A 120 1.73 15.58 3.36
C ARG A 120 1.30 17.00 3.00
N GLU A 121 2.00 17.99 3.54
CA GLU A 121 1.76 19.40 3.26
C GLU A 121 1.82 19.71 1.76
N GLY A 122 0.93 20.59 1.30
CA GLY A 122 0.87 21.03 -0.09
C GLY A 122 0.42 19.97 -1.09
N VAL A 123 -0.04 18.80 -0.62
CA VAL A 123 -0.47 17.70 -1.49
C VAL A 123 -1.96 17.41 -1.30
N ARG A 124 -2.73 17.48 -2.39
CA ARG A 124 -4.15 17.09 -2.39
C ARG A 124 -4.30 15.57 -2.32
N THR A 125 -5.31 15.12 -1.57
CA THR A 125 -5.60 13.71 -1.34
C THR A 125 -6.93 13.31 -1.98
N LEU A 126 -6.94 12.14 -2.59
CA LEU A 126 -8.12 11.49 -3.13
C LEU A 126 -8.45 10.24 -2.31
N ALA A 127 -9.72 10.05 -1.97
CA ALA A 127 -10.25 8.77 -1.51
C ALA A 127 -10.67 7.92 -2.70
N VAL A 128 -10.26 6.64 -2.74
CA VAL A 128 -10.56 5.72 -3.85
C VAL A 128 -11.67 4.77 -3.43
N VAL A 129 -12.91 5.11 -3.77
CA VAL A 129 -14.12 4.48 -3.21
C VAL A 129 -14.40 3.09 -3.74
N ASN A 130 -14.00 2.79 -4.98
CA ASN A 130 -14.16 1.46 -5.57
C ASN A 130 -13.16 0.43 -5.03
N GLN A 131 -12.21 0.84 -4.20
CA GLN A 131 -11.25 -0.04 -3.54
C GLN A 131 -11.40 -0.04 -2.00
N ILE A 132 -12.57 0.41 -1.50
CA ILE A 132 -12.94 0.24 -0.09
C ILE A 132 -12.93 -1.24 0.25
N ARG A 133 -12.31 -1.60 1.37
CA ARG A 133 -12.27 -2.98 1.84
C ARG A 133 -12.02 -3.08 3.34
N THR A 134 -12.26 -4.29 3.84
CA THR A 134 -11.94 -4.67 5.21
C THR A 134 -10.50 -5.15 5.29
N LEU A 135 -9.75 -4.66 6.29
CA LEU A 135 -8.41 -5.12 6.62
C LEU A 135 -8.37 -5.65 8.05
N ASP A 136 -7.46 -6.58 8.31
CA ASP A 136 -7.09 -6.97 9.67
C ASP A 136 -6.24 -5.86 10.31
N LYS A 137 -6.45 -5.55 11.59
CA LYS A 137 -5.68 -4.58 12.37
C LYS A 137 -4.19 -4.90 12.45
N MET A 138 -3.78 -6.15 12.23
CA MET A 138 -2.37 -6.52 12.04
C MET A 138 -1.70 -5.84 10.85
N ARG A 139 -2.48 -5.36 9.89
CA ARG A 139 -1.98 -4.60 8.74
C ARG A 139 -1.76 -3.13 9.07
N LEU A 140 -2.09 -2.67 10.27
CA LEU A 140 -1.76 -1.32 10.70
C LEU A 140 -0.25 -1.17 10.78
N TYR A 141 0.32 -0.26 10.00
CA TYR A 141 1.75 0.03 10.05
C TYR A 141 2.01 1.00 11.21
N THR A 142 2.13 0.44 12.42
CA THR A 142 2.54 1.19 13.60
C THR A 142 4.06 1.07 13.72
N LYS A 143 4.81 2.16 13.47
CA LYS A 143 6.28 2.20 13.67
C LYS A 143 6.69 1.83 15.11
N THR A 144 5.75 1.83 16.04
CA THR A 144 5.96 1.91 17.50
C THR A 144 5.53 0.69 18.30
N ALA A 145 5.18 -0.46 17.69
CA ALA A 145 4.86 -1.65 18.49
C ALA A 145 6.07 -2.25 19.26
N ILE A 146 7.29 -1.73 19.07
CA ILE A 146 8.54 -2.16 19.75
C ILE A 146 9.35 -0.97 20.30
N ALA A 147 8.98 0.28 20.01
CA ALA A 147 9.72 1.45 20.48
C ALA A 147 9.05 2.05 21.72
N GLU A 148 9.77 2.01 22.83
CA GLU A 148 9.50 2.76 24.06
C GLU A 148 9.07 4.20 23.75
N GLU A 149 8.04 4.67 24.45
CA GLU A 149 7.65 6.07 24.66
C GLU A 149 8.17 7.06 23.60
N SER A 150 7.64 6.97 22.37
CA SER A 150 7.76 8.06 21.40
C SER A 150 6.48 8.89 21.48
N GLU A 151 6.66 10.22 21.45
CA GLU A 151 5.61 11.23 21.43
C GLU A 151 4.40 10.75 20.60
N VAL A 152 3.21 10.73 21.21
CA VAL A 152 1.99 10.31 20.53
C VAL A 152 1.70 11.36 19.45
N GLU A 153 2.22 11.16 18.24
CA GLU A 153 1.82 11.94 17.07
C GLU A 153 0.29 11.87 16.97
N GLU A 154 -0.35 13.04 16.95
CA GLU A 154 -1.80 13.12 16.86
C GLU A 154 -2.25 12.44 15.56
N VAL A 155 -3.14 11.47 15.68
CA VAL A 155 -3.60 10.68 14.52
C VAL A 155 -4.34 11.62 13.57
N PRO A 156 -3.91 11.74 12.30
CA PRO A 156 -4.59 12.59 11.33
C PRO A 156 -6.05 12.17 11.19
N LYS A 157 -6.97 13.14 11.20
CA LYS A 157 -8.40 12.88 11.19
C LYS A 157 -9.12 13.64 10.10
N LEU A 158 -10.00 12.94 9.40
CA LEU A 158 -10.85 13.50 8.37
C LEU A 158 -12.11 14.14 8.98
N GLU A 159 -12.46 15.33 8.50
CA GLU A 159 -13.71 16.00 8.87
C GLU A 159 -14.95 15.17 8.51
N GLN A 160 -15.99 15.26 9.34
CA GLN A 160 -17.23 14.51 9.15
C GLN A 160 -17.92 14.79 7.79
N GLY A 161 -17.82 16.01 7.28
CA GLY A 161 -18.35 16.36 5.95
C GLY A 161 -17.71 15.55 4.84
N LYS A 162 -16.37 15.43 4.87
CA LYS A 162 -15.60 14.65 3.88
C LYS A 162 -15.88 13.15 3.98
N ILE A 163 -16.07 12.62 5.20
CA ILE A 163 -16.47 11.21 5.35
C ILE A 163 -17.85 10.95 4.75
N LYS A 164 -18.81 11.87 4.93
CA LYS A 164 -20.13 11.76 4.30
C LYS A 164 -20.03 11.76 2.77
N LEU A 165 -19.12 12.55 2.18
CA LEU A 165 -18.87 12.53 0.73
C LEU A 165 -18.37 11.17 0.26
N ILE A 166 -17.43 10.54 0.98
CA ILE A 166 -16.93 9.19 0.67
C ILE A 166 -18.08 8.17 0.70
N LEU A 167 -18.91 8.21 1.75
CA LEU A 167 -20.02 7.26 1.88
C LEU A 167 -21.10 7.48 0.82
N ALA A 168 -21.42 8.73 0.49
CA ALA A 168 -22.37 9.06 -0.56
C ALA A 168 -21.85 8.57 -1.93
N ALA A 169 -20.59 8.83 -2.25
CA ALA A 169 -19.98 8.33 -3.49
C ALA A 169 -19.95 6.79 -3.55
N TYR A 170 -19.68 6.13 -2.43
CA TYR A 170 -19.74 4.67 -2.36
C TYR A 170 -21.16 4.13 -2.54
N GLN A 171 -22.16 4.77 -1.97
CA GLN A 171 -23.57 4.43 -2.21
C GLN A 171 -23.93 4.61 -3.68
N THR A 172 -23.59 5.74 -4.29
CA THR A 172 -23.80 5.97 -5.72
C THR A 172 -23.14 4.87 -6.56
N LEU A 173 -21.90 4.50 -6.25
CA LEU A 173 -21.20 3.42 -6.94
C LEU A 173 -21.92 2.06 -6.85
N LEU A 174 -22.55 1.75 -5.71
CA LEU A 174 -23.25 0.48 -5.50
C LEU A 174 -24.67 0.45 -6.08
N TYR A 175 -25.34 1.60 -6.15
CA TYR A 175 -26.75 1.70 -6.53
C TYR A 175 -27.00 2.32 -7.91
N GLU A 176 -25.97 2.78 -8.62
CA GLU A 176 -26.11 3.17 -10.03
C GLU A 176 -26.63 1.98 -10.84
N THR A 177 -27.92 2.04 -11.18
CA THR A 177 -28.55 1.14 -12.13
C THR A 177 -28.03 1.54 -13.50
N ILE A 178 -27.46 0.59 -14.23
CA ILE A 178 -27.13 0.78 -15.65
C ILE A 178 -28.46 1.01 -16.36
N GLU A 179 -28.77 2.26 -16.69
CA GLU A 179 -29.76 2.60 -17.72
C GLU A 179 -29.20 2.28 -19.11
#